data_AF-A0A9P1FFQ2-F1
#
_entry.id   AF-A0A9P1FFQ2-F1
#
_cell.length_a   1.000
_cell.length_b   1.000
_cell.length_c   1.000
_cell.angle_alpha   90.00
_cell.angle_beta   90.00
_cell.angle_gamma   90.00
#
_symmetry.space_group_name_H-M   'P 1'
#
loop_
_entity.id
_entity.type
_entity.pdbx_description
1 polymer ?
#
loop_
_entity_poly.entity_id
_entity_poly.type
_entity_poly.pdbx_seq_one_letter_code
_entity_poly.pdbx_strand_id
1 'polypeptide(L)'
;MSIPDGHGQTAVVDVSEGFWLSSSDFIWSNGISEFDVDALGAIGFPRDWPSAYSKSVPLKSLIGKRGLLPARRVAVVGLPTADQLSKLPDMCKSSTCVPLHSFHNAERISKMAGLEIVRGWAIYERLDQPVGSVFVAERYWWNSLPGSSSTNSTWIDLSPRPTFWPQLLLIEEVEPKIKERKILPKKDAQLMSRLIAQRFPEYKARLPELPALDTKISGPANKVSVTVENEPGTQEIQTAKKQSGYVAGNERNGKTKTSQTSLDYSKFDHIEDSDDEKIVLKQAVTLPMGLPREAVSRQEYDNVWRALLQDKQLPFTPAPDLDEMWGYYKFGGMDEQALLDQACEVLGKFPCRLDPKEWKGKTYSLTRKLEMESREDEARMWSILAILRFPDADAFYNQGVLLNKMCDKVKFGGASTVKLPALETSQAKMVSTEQYCSLFSRAAISYYRRSLKVDPKQRPAYINLIGSLERNEPPNWYDDVHELAIAAVKNGIWYTKWQRPPHFVPTLPAKPFHNSQDFPLSRALEENFSVIKAEYEAYRQKLANRKDWDDSDTTPGLGDVGNRPGALHDGGLRKSGKWQEVPLFTNCTIQREYTGAQCCEISRIEPQAEKTSL
;
A
#
# COMPACT_ATOMS: atom_id res chain seq x y z
N MET A 1 -8.65 -8.14 -30.68
CA MET A 1 -7.62 -7.63 -31.57
C MET A 1 -6.36 -8.31 -31.15
N SER A 2 -5.44 -8.86 -31.95
CA SER A 2 -4.09 -8.71 -31.41
C SER A 2 -3.89 -7.22 -31.16
N ILE A 3 -3.50 -6.85 -29.94
CA ILE A 3 -3.27 -5.45 -29.61
C ILE A 3 -2.11 -5.05 -30.49
N PRO A 4 -2.23 -4.02 -31.35
CA PRO A 4 -1.08 -3.61 -32.14
C PRO A 4 0.03 -3.11 -31.21
N ASP A 5 1.29 -3.33 -31.55
CA ASP A 5 2.39 -2.64 -30.91
C ASP A 5 2.56 -1.25 -31.53
N GLY A 6 3.57 -0.49 -31.08
CA GLY A 6 3.86 0.82 -31.67
C GLY A 6 4.11 0.78 -33.18
N HIS A 7 4.60 -0.35 -33.68
CA HIS A 7 4.90 -0.55 -35.09
C HIS A 7 3.70 -1.06 -35.91
N GLY A 8 2.54 -1.26 -35.27
CA GLY A 8 1.34 -1.81 -35.91
C GLY A 8 1.37 -3.33 -36.08
N GLN A 9 2.36 -4.02 -35.49
CA GLN A 9 2.41 -5.49 -35.46
C GLN A 9 1.59 -6.04 -34.30
N THR A 10 1.33 -7.35 -34.27
CA THR A 10 0.65 -7.98 -33.14
C THR A 10 1.54 -7.97 -31.89
N ALA A 11 1.14 -7.24 -30.87
CA ALA A 11 1.80 -7.24 -29.57
C ALA A 11 1.57 -8.59 -28.86
N VAL A 12 2.64 -9.09 -28.25
CA VAL A 12 2.69 -10.33 -27.48
C VAL A 12 2.87 -9.98 -26.01
N VAL A 13 1.94 -10.48 -25.18
CA VAL A 13 1.97 -10.28 -23.73
C VAL A 13 3.28 -10.83 -23.16
N ASP A 14 3.88 -10.09 -22.22
CA ASP A 14 5.16 -10.39 -21.58
C ASP A 14 6.37 -10.43 -22.54
N VAL A 15 6.22 -9.97 -23.79
CA VAL A 15 7.31 -9.91 -24.80
C VAL A 15 7.43 -8.53 -25.44
N SER A 16 6.33 -7.97 -25.94
CA SER A 16 6.36 -6.69 -26.68
C SER A 16 6.62 -5.51 -25.75
N GLU A 17 7.63 -4.70 -26.08
CA GLU A 17 7.97 -3.48 -25.36
C GLU A 17 7.33 -2.24 -26.02
N GLY A 18 6.77 -1.34 -25.23
CA GLY A 18 6.14 -0.12 -25.75
C GLY A 18 5.59 0.80 -24.67
N PHE A 19 4.93 1.86 -25.10
CA PHE A 19 4.16 2.74 -24.21
C PHE A 19 2.72 2.26 -24.15
N TRP A 20 2.44 1.41 -23.16
CA TRP A 20 1.11 0.83 -22.98
C TRP A 20 0.25 1.69 -22.06
N LEU A 21 -1.04 1.82 -22.40
CA LEU A 21 -2.02 2.37 -21.48
C LEU A 21 -2.22 1.39 -20.33
N SER A 22 -2.18 1.92 -19.12
CA SER A 22 -2.35 1.20 -17.85
C SER A 22 -3.41 1.91 -17.02
N SER A 23 -3.91 1.29 -15.96
CA SER A 23 -4.87 1.93 -15.03
C SER A 23 -4.33 3.23 -14.43
N SER A 24 -3.00 3.40 -14.34
CA SER A 24 -2.37 4.61 -13.79
C SER A 24 -2.38 5.80 -14.76
N ASP A 25 -2.76 5.57 -16.02
CA ASP A 25 -2.89 6.62 -17.04
C ASP A 25 -4.30 7.24 -17.05
N PHE A 26 -5.13 6.97 -16.03
CA PHE A 26 -6.48 7.49 -15.91
C PHE A 26 -6.73 8.16 -14.55
N ILE A 27 -7.40 9.31 -14.56
CA ILE A 27 -7.79 10.08 -13.36
C ILE A 27 -9.22 10.59 -13.53
N TRP A 28 -10.02 10.61 -12.47
CA TRP A 28 -11.42 11.05 -12.48
C TRP A 28 -11.61 12.29 -11.61
N SER A 29 -12.63 13.09 -11.89
CA SER A 29 -13.00 14.26 -11.07
C SER A 29 -13.44 13.92 -9.64
N ASN A 30 -13.78 12.66 -9.34
CA ASN A 30 -14.34 12.25 -8.05
C ASN A 30 -13.29 11.79 -7.01
N GLY A 31 -11.99 11.92 -7.33
CA GLY A 31 -10.89 11.65 -6.39
C GLY A 31 -9.97 10.47 -6.77
N ILE A 32 -9.05 10.14 -5.86
CA ILE A 32 -7.92 9.19 -6.03
C ILE A 32 -8.28 7.75 -5.57
N SER A 33 -9.56 7.36 -5.59
CA SER A 33 -9.88 5.94 -5.43
C SER A 33 -9.35 5.18 -6.65
N GLU A 34 -8.80 3.97 -6.45
CA GLU A 34 -8.22 3.15 -7.52
C GLU A 34 -9.12 3.11 -8.76
N PHE A 35 -8.54 3.39 -9.94
CA PHE A 35 -9.23 3.37 -11.23
C PHE A 35 -9.77 1.96 -11.51
N ASP A 36 -11.08 1.79 -11.37
CA ASP A 36 -11.77 0.62 -11.89
C ASP A 36 -12.08 0.84 -13.38
N VAL A 37 -11.24 0.26 -14.22
CA VAL A 37 -11.39 0.23 -15.68
C VAL A 37 -12.78 -0.25 -16.08
N ASP A 38 -13.30 -1.25 -15.37
CA ASP A 38 -14.60 -1.86 -15.68
C ASP A 38 -15.75 -0.88 -15.44
N ALA A 39 -15.51 0.15 -14.63
CA ALA A 39 -16.45 1.22 -14.34
C ALA A 39 -16.28 2.46 -15.24
N LEU A 40 -15.41 2.45 -16.27
CA LEU A 40 -15.16 3.62 -17.12
C LEU A 40 -16.44 4.13 -17.81
N GLY A 41 -17.37 3.23 -18.13
CA GLY A 41 -18.63 3.57 -18.79
C GLY A 41 -18.42 4.15 -20.20
N ALA A 42 -19.48 4.70 -20.78
CA ALA A 42 -19.38 5.41 -22.05
C ALA A 42 -18.73 6.79 -21.83
N ILE A 43 -17.66 7.10 -22.55
CA ILE A 43 -16.97 8.40 -22.47
C ILE A 43 -16.98 9.13 -23.80
N GLY A 44 -16.95 10.47 -23.76
CA GLY A 44 -16.88 11.30 -24.95
C GLY A 44 -16.48 12.74 -24.67
N PHE A 45 -16.57 13.58 -25.69
CA PHE A 45 -16.25 15.00 -25.54
C PHE A 45 -17.25 15.69 -24.58
N PRO A 46 -16.80 16.64 -23.73
CA PRO A 46 -17.69 17.37 -22.82
C PRO A 46 -18.92 17.98 -23.51
N ARG A 47 -20.12 17.56 -23.12
CA ARG A 47 -21.41 17.89 -23.76
C ARG A 47 -21.73 19.38 -23.74
N ASP A 48 -21.31 20.10 -22.69
CA ASP A 48 -21.60 21.53 -22.47
C ASP A 48 -20.41 22.45 -22.76
N TRP A 49 -19.47 22.06 -23.63
CA TRP A 49 -18.32 22.90 -23.96
C TRP A 49 -18.72 24.18 -24.75
N PRO A 50 -18.14 25.37 -24.47
CA PRO A 50 -17.10 25.66 -23.48
C PRO A 50 -17.64 25.99 -22.08
N SER A 51 -18.96 26.09 -21.90
CA SER A 51 -19.59 26.42 -20.61
C SER A 51 -19.20 25.47 -19.48
N ALA A 52 -18.96 24.20 -19.78
CA ALA A 52 -18.48 23.21 -18.82
C ALA A 52 -17.19 23.66 -18.12
N TYR A 53 -16.26 24.32 -18.83
CA TYR A 53 -15.00 24.79 -18.25
C TYR A 53 -15.21 25.84 -17.14
N SER A 54 -16.20 26.70 -17.32
CA SER A 54 -16.50 27.78 -16.37
C SER A 54 -17.54 27.40 -15.32
N LYS A 55 -18.40 26.42 -15.58
CA LYS A 55 -19.52 26.06 -14.68
C LYS A 55 -19.37 24.73 -13.95
N SER A 56 -18.70 23.74 -14.54
CA SER A 56 -18.57 22.42 -13.92
C SER A 56 -17.52 22.43 -12.81
N VAL A 57 -17.99 22.23 -11.57
CA VAL A 57 -17.11 22.04 -10.41
C VAL A 57 -16.24 20.77 -10.58
N PRO A 58 -16.79 19.61 -11.01
CA PRO A 58 -15.98 18.42 -11.29
C PRO A 58 -14.86 18.67 -12.32
N LEU A 59 -15.14 19.33 -13.44
CA LEU A 59 -14.11 19.63 -14.43
C LEU A 59 -13.04 20.58 -13.88
N LYS A 60 -13.42 21.62 -13.14
CA LYS A 60 -12.47 22.53 -12.49
C LYS A 60 -11.62 21.84 -11.44
N SER A 61 -12.18 20.89 -10.70
CA SER A 61 -11.43 20.08 -9.74
C SER A 61 -10.42 19.14 -10.42
N LEU A 62 -10.69 18.76 -11.68
CA LEU A 62 -9.77 17.95 -12.47
C LEU A 62 -8.68 18.81 -13.11
N ILE A 63 -9.04 19.79 -13.95
CA ILE A 63 -8.08 20.52 -14.82
C ILE A 63 -7.90 22.01 -14.51
N GLY A 64 -8.52 22.51 -13.43
CA GLY A 64 -8.38 23.90 -13.02
C GLY A 64 -6.98 24.21 -12.46
N LYS A 65 -6.68 25.49 -12.21
CA LYS A 65 -5.36 25.93 -11.67
C LYS A 65 -4.96 25.24 -10.36
N ARG A 66 -5.95 24.82 -9.56
CA ARG A 66 -5.79 24.08 -8.30
C ARG A 66 -6.33 22.64 -8.39
N GLY A 67 -6.60 22.18 -9.61
CA GLY A 67 -7.13 20.84 -9.83
C GLY A 67 -6.05 19.77 -9.70
N LEU A 68 -6.47 18.51 -9.84
CA LEU A 68 -5.58 17.34 -9.80
C LEU A 68 -4.54 17.36 -10.94
N LEU A 69 -4.90 17.95 -12.08
CA LEU A 69 -4.11 18.05 -13.30
C LEU A 69 -3.99 19.52 -13.72
N PRO A 70 -3.16 20.33 -13.04
CA PRO A 70 -2.97 21.72 -13.42
C PRO A 70 -2.45 21.79 -14.87
N ALA A 71 -3.17 22.53 -15.70
CA ALA A 71 -2.87 22.65 -17.13
C ALA A 71 -2.12 23.94 -17.43
N ARG A 72 -1.04 23.84 -18.22
CA ARG A 72 -0.35 25.00 -18.82
C ARG A 72 -1.19 25.63 -19.92
N ARG A 73 -1.80 24.79 -20.75
CA ARG A 73 -2.66 25.17 -21.87
C ARG A 73 -3.80 24.16 -22.02
N VAL A 74 -4.95 24.66 -22.44
CA VAL A 74 -6.15 23.85 -22.73
C VAL A 74 -6.60 24.19 -24.14
N ALA A 75 -6.84 23.20 -24.98
CA ALA A 75 -7.36 23.43 -26.33
C ALA A 75 -8.27 22.30 -26.80
N VAL A 76 -9.24 22.66 -27.64
CA VAL A 76 -10.03 21.69 -28.40
C VAL A 76 -9.30 21.38 -29.70
N VAL A 77 -9.00 20.11 -29.93
CA VAL A 77 -8.27 19.64 -31.10
C VAL A 77 -9.18 18.75 -31.93
N GLY A 78 -9.56 19.22 -33.11
CA GLY A 78 -10.32 18.45 -34.10
C GLY A 78 -9.46 17.42 -34.84
N LEU A 79 -10.04 16.82 -35.88
CA LEU A 79 -9.27 16.08 -36.88
C LEU A 79 -8.32 17.04 -37.62
N PRO A 80 -7.12 16.58 -38.05
CA PRO A 80 -6.20 17.40 -38.83
C PRO A 80 -6.87 17.98 -40.09
N THR A 81 -6.79 19.29 -40.27
CA THR A 81 -7.32 19.95 -41.47
C THR A 81 -6.42 19.70 -42.68
N ALA A 82 -6.93 19.91 -43.89
CA ALA A 82 -6.14 19.80 -45.12
C ALA A 82 -4.89 20.72 -45.11
N ASP A 83 -5.00 21.92 -44.52
CA ASP A 83 -3.88 22.85 -44.34
C ASP A 83 -2.84 22.34 -43.32
N GLN A 84 -3.28 21.71 -42.23
CA GLN A 84 -2.37 21.09 -41.27
C GLN A 84 -1.64 19.89 -41.90
N LEU A 85 -2.35 19.07 -42.67
CA LEU A 85 -1.78 17.91 -43.36
C LEU A 85 -0.82 18.32 -44.48
N SER A 86 -1.09 19.40 -45.21
CA SER A 86 -0.20 19.88 -46.29
C SER A 86 1.17 20.32 -45.77
N LYS A 87 1.26 20.71 -44.49
CA LYS A 87 2.50 21.09 -43.79
C LYS A 87 3.33 19.89 -43.32
N LEU A 88 2.80 18.66 -43.41
CA LEU A 88 3.51 17.45 -43.03
C LEU A 88 4.20 16.80 -44.24
N PRO A 89 5.38 16.18 -44.04
CA PRO A 89 5.97 15.31 -45.04
C PRO A 89 5.01 14.20 -45.49
N ASP A 90 5.06 13.81 -46.76
CA ASP A 90 4.17 12.77 -47.32
C ASP A 90 4.28 11.41 -46.60
N MET A 91 5.45 11.12 -46.05
CA MET A 91 5.67 9.94 -45.20
C MET A 91 4.77 9.95 -43.94
N CYS A 92 4.45 11.12 -43.36
CA CYS A 92 3.57 11.20 -42.20
C CYS A 92 2.12 10.92 -42.57
N LYS A 93 1.69 11.35 -43.77
CA LYS A 93 0.34 11.15 -44.29
C LYS A 93 0.04 9.68 -44.58
N SER A 94 1.07 8.91 -44.97
CA SER A 94 0.98 7.47 -45.24
C SER A 94 1.29 6.60 -44.03
N SER A 95 1.85 7.16 -42.94
CA SER A 95 2.14 6.38 -41.74
C SER A 95 0.84 5.94 -41.05
N THR A 96 0.70 4.64 -40.83
CA THR A 96 -0.47 4.09 -40.14
C THR A 96 -0.37 4.39 -38.66
N CYS A 97 -1.00 5.48 -38.18
CA CYS A 97 -1.14 5.71 -36.74
C CYS A 97 -2.04 4.63 -36.14
N VAL A 98 -1.74 4.22 -34.92
CA VAL A 98 -2.35 3.06 -34.29
C VAL A 98 -3.33 3.53 -33.19
N PRO A 99 -4.58 3.03 -33.13
CA PRO A 99 -5.52 3.40 -32.08
C PRO A 99 -5.00 3.08 -30.68
N LEU A 100 -5.22 3.98 -29.70
CA LEU A 100 -4.73 3.86 -28.30
C LEU A 100 -3.20 3.94 -28.11
N HIS A 101 -2.43 4.27 -29.14
CA HIS A 101 -0.97 4.43 -29.07
C HIS A 101 -0.53 5.88 -29.21
N SER A 102 -1.21 6.81 -28.54
CA SER A 102 -0.93 8.26 -28.67
C SER A 102 0.54 8.61 -28.41
N PHE A 103 1.16 7.98 -27.40
CA PHE A 103 2.59 8.12 -27.09
C PHE A 103 3.48 7.78 -28.29
N HIS A 104 3.28 6.60 -28.87
CA HIS A 104 4.10 6.11 -29.98
C HIS A 104 3.81 6.88 -31.26
N ASN A 105 2.54 7.19 -31.54
CA ASN A 105 2.15 7.99 -32.69
C ASN A 105 2.83 9.37 -32.63
N ALA A 106 2.81 10.04 -31.48
CA ALA A 106 3.43 11.34 -31.31
C ALA A 106 4.96 11.30 -31.46
N GLU A 107 5.65 10.29 -30.90
CA GLU A 107 7.10 10.08 -31.08
C GLU A 107 7.45 9.83 -32.55
N ARG A 108 6.67 8.99 -33.23
CA ARG A 108 6.92 8.64 -34.63
C ARG A 108 6.75 9.86 -35.54
N ILE A 109 5.67 10.61 -35.36
CA ILE A 109 5.44 11.85 -36.11
C ILE A 109 6.51 12.89 -35.79
N SER A 110 6.92 13.02 -34.53
CA SER A 110 8.03 13.89 -34.15
C SER A 110 9.32 13.53 -34.89
N LYS A 111 9.67 12.24 -34.93
CA LYS A 111 10.85 11.75 -35.65
C LYS A 111 10.78 11.99 -37.16
N MET A 112 9.59 11.86 -37.77
CA MET A 112 9.40 11.97 -39.22
C MET A 112 9.26 13.42 -39.71
N ALA A 113 8.63 14.29 -38.93
CA ALA A 113 8.30 15.67 -39.31
C ALA A 113 9.05 16.74 -38.51
N GLY A 114 9.87 16.36 -37.53
CA GLY A 114 10.57 17.30 -36.65
C GLY A 114 9.63 18.10 -35.76
N LEU A 115 8.41 17.62 -35.51
CA LEU A 115 7.44 18.32 -34.68
C LEU A 115 7.70 18.11 -33.19
N GLU A 116 7.42 19.13 -32.39
CA GLU A 116 7.48 19.05 -30.93
C GLU A 116 6.41 18.08 -30.40
N ILE A 117 6.76 17.28 -29.39
CA ILE A 117 5.81 16.41 -28.67
C ILE A 117 5.23 17.19 -27.51
N VAL A 118 3.92 17.36 -27.49
CA VAL A 118 3.17 17.92 -26.37
C VAL A 118 2.68 16.77 -25.49
N ARG A 119 2.98 16.85 -24.20
CA ARG A 119 2.64 15.82 -23.21
C ARG A 119 1.56 16.33 -22.27
N GLY A 120 0.53 15.52 -22.07
CA GLY A 120 -0.49 15.83 -21.07
C GLY A 120 -1.65 14.84 -21.09
N TRP A 121 -2.87 15.36 -21.14
CA TRP A 121 -4.07 14.55 -20.91
C TRP A 121 -5.18 14.88 -21.92
N ALA A 122 -5.87 13.85 -22.39
CA ALA A 122 -7.14 13.96 -23.08
C ALA A 122 -8.29 13.88 -22.06
N ILE A 123 -9.20 14.85 -22.10
CA ILE A 123 -10.28 14.99 -21.14
C ILE A 123 -11.60 14.58 -21.78
N TYR A 124 -12.29 13.68 -21.08
CA TYR A 124 -13.57 13.12 -21.48
C TYR A 124 -14.61 13.34 -20.39
N GLU A 125 -15.87 13.39 -20.78
CA GLU A 125 -17.02 13.31 -19.88
C GLU A 125 -17.61 11.90 -19.93
N ARG A 126 -18.05 11.38 -18.78
CA ARG A 126 -18.84 10.15 -18.72
C ARG A 126 -20.27 10.40 -19.21
N LEU A 127 -20.58 9.88 -20.38
CA LEU A 127 -21.86 10.04 -21.06
C LEU A 127 -22.99 9.25 -20.39
N ASP A 128 -22.64 8.19 -19.66
CA ASP A 128 -23.55 7.37 -18.87
C ASP A 128 -23.91 7.99 -17.50
N GLN A 129 -23.33 9.16 -17.18
CA GLN A 129 -23.59 9.92 -15.97
C GLN A 129 -24.31 11.24 -16.30
N PRO A 130 -24.94 11.92 -15.32
CA PRO A 130 -25.54 13.23 -15.54
C PRO A 130 -24.55 14.24 -16.15
N VAL A 131 -25.05 15.17 -16.98
CA VAL A 131 -24.22 16.13 -17.69
C VAL A 131 -23.35 16.93 -16.71
N GLY A 132 -22.05 17.01 -16.98
CA GLY A 132 -21.09 17.77 -16.20
C GLY A 132 -20.79 17.23 -14.79
N SER A 133 -21.21 16.01 -14.47
CA SER A 133 -21.04 15.40 -13.15
C SER A 133 -19.71 14.66 -12.97
N VAL A 134 -19.23 13.95 -14.00
CA VAL A 134 -18.00 13.14 -13.92
C VAL A 134 -17.15 13.30 -15.17
N PHE A 135 -15.89 13.65 -14.98
CA PHE A 135 -14.88 13.75 -16.03
C PHE A 135 -13.76 12.75 -15.80
N VAL A 136 -13.16 12.28 -16.88
CA VAL A 136 -12.03 11.36 -16.91
C VAL A 136 -10.91 11.99 -17.73
N ALA A 137 -9.71 12.01 -17.19
CA ALA A 137 -8.49 12.34 -17.90
C ALA A 137 -7.75 11.04 -18.26
N GLU A 138 -7.38 10.88 -19.53
CA GLU A 138 -6.51 9.82 -20.03
C GLU A 138 -5.17 10.44 -20.43
N ARG A 139 -4.05 9.84 -20.01
CA ARG A 139 -2.73 10.34 -20.38
C ARG A 139 -2.54 10.20 -21.89
N TYR A 140 -2.12 11.28 -22.55
CA TYR A 140 -2.16 11.38 -24.00
C TYR A 140 -1.04 12.29 -24.52
N TRP A 141 -0.37 11.89 -25.60
CA TRP A 141 0.63 12.72 -26.29
C TRP A 141 0.17 13.06 -27.71
N TRP A 142 0.54 14.25 -28.17
CA TRP A 142 0.26 14.74 -29.52
C TRP A 142 1.40 15.64 -30.00
N ASN A 143 1.29 16.24 -31.18
CA ASN A 143 2.34 17.09 -31.73
C ASN A 143 1.90 18.55 -31.83
N SER A 144 2.88 19.44 -31.92
CA SER A 144 2.65 20.85 -32.18
C SER A 144 3.29 21.30 -33.48
N LEU A 145 2.51 21.97 -34.33
CA LEU A 145 3.03 22.68 -35.49
C LEU A 145 3.69 24.00 -35.03
N PRO A 146 4.83 24.37 -35.61
CA PRO A 146 5.45 25.66 -35.33
C PRO A 146 4.51 26.80 -35.76
N GLY A 147 4.24 27.70 -34.82
CA GLY A 147 3.48 28.93 -35.08
C GLY A 147 4.41 30.08 -35.48
N SER A 148 3.81 31.21 -35.87
CA SER A 148 4.57 32.46 -36.07
C SER A 148 5.17 33.02 -34.77
N SER A 149 4.71 32.56 -33.61
CA SER A 149 5.31 32.81 -32.30
C SER A 149 5.37 31.52 -31.47
N SER A 150 6.29 31.48 -30.50
CA SER A 150 6.42 30.38 -29.53
C SER A 150 5.17 30.15 -28.68
N THR A 151 4.28 31.14 -28.59
CA THR A 151 2.99 31.06 -27.88
C THR A 151 1.82 30.63 -28.76
N ASN A 152 1.96 30.70 -30.09
CA ASN A 152 0.89 30.40 -31.06
C ASN A 152 1.12 29.07 -31.80
N SER A 153 1.72 28.10 -31.12
CA SER A 153 1.87 26.77 -31.69
C SER A 153 0.49 26.10 -31.85
N THR A 154 0.23 25.48 -33.00
CA THR A 154 -1.07 24.84 -33.28
C THR A 154 -0.96 23.36 -33.02
N TRP A 155 -1.79 22.83 -32.12
CA TRP A 155 -1.80 21.41 -31.81
C TRP A 155 -2.40 20.60 -32.96
N ILE A 156 -1.75 19.49 -33.27
CA ILE A 156 -2.17 18.50 -34.26
C ILE A 156 -2.07 17.11 -33.63
N ASP A 157 -3.12 16.30 -33.79
CA ASP A 157 -3.13 14.91 -33.35
C ASP A 157 -3.53 14.02 -34.52
N LEU A 158 -2.62 13.12 -34.87
CA LEU A 158 -2.77 12.16 -35.96
C LEU A 158 -3.15 10.76 -35.44
N SER A 159 -3.32 10.59 -34.12
CA SER A 159 -3.76 9.32 -33.56
C SER A 159 -5.20 9.02 -34.00
N PRO A 160 -5.53 7.78 -34.38
CA PRO A 160 -6.89 7.43 -34.74
C PRO A 160 -7.83 7.64 -33.55
N ARG A 161 -9.02 8.17 -33.85
CA ARG A 161 -10.07 8.42 -32.87
C ARG A 161 -11.34 7.71 -33.28
N PRO A 162 -12.21 7.35 -32.33
CA PRO A 162 -13.55 6.89 -32.65
C PRO A 162 -14.28 7.89 -33.53
N THR A 163 -15.08 7.41 -34.48
CA THR A 163 -15.86 8.26 -35.39
C THR A 163 -16.81 9.20 -34.66
N PHE A 164 -17.27 8.80 -33.47
CA PHE A 164 -18.11 9.61 -32.59
C PHE A 164 -17.33 10.64 -31.75
N TRP A 165 -16.00 10.74 -31.88
CA TRP A 165 -15.15 11.75 -31.24
C TRP A 165 -14.52 12.70 -32.28
N PRO A 166 -15.30 13.63 -32.86
CA PRO A 166 -14.79 14.56 -33.88
C PRO A 166 -13.74 15.53 -33.34
N GLN A 167 -13.71 15.72 -32.01
CA GLN A 167 -12.79 16.62 -31.32
C GLN A 167 -12.41 16.06 -29.95
N LEU A 168 -11.21 16.39 -29.49
CA LEU A 168 -10.71 16.07 -28.15
C LEU A 168 -10.45 17.37 -27.38
N LEU A 169 -10.71 17.35 -26.08
CA LEU A 169 -10.23 18.39 -25.17
C LEU A 169 -8.88 17.95 -24.63
N LEU A 170 -7.80 18.61 -25.05
CA LEU A 170 -6.44 18.29 -24.62
C LEU A 170 -5.95 19.34 -23.62
N ILE A 171 -5.16 18.90 -22.65
CA ILE A 171 -4.48 19.77 -21.69
C ILE A 171 -2.99 19.47 -21.62
N GLU A 172 -2.15 20.50 -21.80
CA GLU A 172 -0.70 20.40 -21.64
C GLU A 172 -0.36 20.42 -20.15
N GLU A 173 0.41 19.44 -19.69
CA GLU A 173 0.81 19.31 -18.29
C GLU A 173 1.90 20.35 -17.95
N VAL A 174 1.82 20.97 -16.77
CA VAL A 174 2.83 21.95 -16.32
C VAL A 174 4.19 21.29 -16.10
N GLU A 175 4.19 20.07 -15.54
CA GLU A 175 5.38 19.27 -15.27
C GLU A 175 5.16 17.86 -15.84
N PRO A 176 5.43 17.66 -17.15
CA PRO A 176 5.05 16.44 -17.82
C PRO A 176 5.79 15.23 -17.27
N LYS A 177 5.06 14.22 -16.81
CA LYS A 177 5.66 12.95 -16.39
C LYS A 177 6.12 12.15 -17.62
N ILE A 178 7.37 11.71 -17.60
CA ILE A 178 7.91 10.83 -18.65
C ILE A 178 7.20 9.47 -18.54
N LYS A 179 6.59 9.03 -19.64
CA LYS A 179 6.06 7.67 -19.76
C LYS A 179 7.22 6.77 -20.14
N GLU A 180 7.44 5.71 -19.37
CA GLU A 180 8.49 4.73 -19.65
C GLU A 180 7.97 3.66 -20.63
N ARG A 181 8.88 3.15 -21.47
CA ARG A 181 8.64 1.93 -22.23
C ARG A 181 8.69 0.73 -21.28
N LYS A 182 7.73 -0.18 -21.42
CA LYS A 182 7.63 -1.40 -20.59
C LYS A 182 7.23 -2.58 -21.45
N ILE A 183 7.58 -3.77 -21.01
CA ILE A 183 7.04 -5.02 -21.55
C ILE A 183 5.54 -5.06 -21.24
N LEU A 184 4.70 -5.40 -22.23
CA LEU A 184 3.23 -5.41 -22.13
C LEU A 184 2.74 -6.40 -21.08
N PRO A 185 2.28 -5.95 -19.90
CA PRO A 185 1.75 -6.84 -18.88
C PRO A 185 0.36 -7.34 -19.28
N LYS A 186 0.01 -8.56 -18.87
CA LYS A 186 -1.31 -9.17 -19.13
C LYS A 186 -2.49 -8.25 -18.75
N LYS A 187 -2.40 -7.54 -17.62
CA LYS A 187 -3.45 -6.63 -17.14
C LYS A 187 -3.67 -5.43 -18.07
N ASP A 188 -2.59 -4.86 -18.60
CA ASP A 188 -2.66 -3.69 -19.49
C ASP A 188 -3.13 -4.14 -20.87
N ALA A 189 -2.74 -5.35 -21.31
CA ALA A 189 -3.28 -5.96 -22.51
C ALA A 189 -4.80 -6.15 -22.44
N GLN A 190 -5.31 -6.62 -21.30
CA GLN A 190 -6.76 -6.76 -21.08
C GLN A 190 -7.48 -5.41 -21.06
N LEU A 191 -6.88 -4.39 -20.45
CA LEU A 191 -7.38 -3.01 -20.49
C LEU A 191 -7.46 -2.48 -21.93
N MET A 192 -6.36 -2.53 -22.67
CA MET A 192 -6.30 -2.03 -24.05
C MET A 192 -7.25 -2.79 -24.97
N SER A 193 -7.37 -4.11 -24.81
CA SER A 193 -8.33 -4.92 -25.57
C SER A 193 -9.77 -4.47 -25.36
N ARG A 194 -10.15 -4.17 -24.11
CA ARG A 194 -11.48 -3.64 -23.76
C ARG A 194 -11.70 -2.26 -24.37
N LEU A 195 -10.73 -1.36 -24.22
CA LEU A 195 -10.81 -0.01 -24.79
C LEU A 195 -10.93 -0.03 -26.31
N ILE A 196 -10.20 -0.91 -27.01
CA ILE A 196 -10.32 -1.08 -28.47
C ILE A 196 -11.74 -1.52 -28.83
N ALA A 197 -12.25 -2.57 -28.18
CA ALA A 197 -13.59 -3.09 -28.46
C ALA A 197 -14.69 -2.04 -28.23
N GLN A 198 -14.52 -1.20 -27.21
CA GLN A 198 -15.48 -0.16 -26.88
C GLN A 198 -15.41 1.05 -27.82
N ARG A 199 -14.20 1.50 -28.16
CA ARG A 199 -13.95 2.76 -28.86
C ARG A 199 -13.89 2.60 -30.38
N PHE A 200 -13.50 1.43 -30.85
CA PHE A 200 -13.26 1.13 -32.26
C PHE A 200 -13.98 -0.18 -32.63
N PRO A 201 -15.32 -0.22 -32.62
CA PRO A 201 -16.09 -1.45 -32.86
C PRO A 201 -15.84 -2.06 -34.25
N GLU A 202 -15.40 -1.26 -35.22
CA GLU A 202 -14.94 -1.72 -36.53
C GLU A 202 -13.69 -2.62 -36.46
N TYR A 203 -12.93 -2.56 -35.36
CA TYR A 203 -11.82 -3.46 -35.09
C TYR A 203 -12.32 -4.74 -34.41
N LYS A 204 -12.66 -5.77 -35.22
CA LYS A 204 -13.07 -7.10 -34.72
C LYS A 204 -12.01 -7.76 -33.83
N ALA A 205 -12.32 -7.99 -32.55
CA ALA A 205 -11.42 -8.72 -31.65
C ALA A 205 -11.55 -10.26 -31.74
N ARG A 206 -10.55 -11.18 -31.70
CA ARG A 206 -9.08 -11.19 -31.74
C ARG A 206 -8.41 -11.40 -30.36
N LEU A 207 -8.71 -12.40 -29.51
CA LEU A 207 -7.96 -12.53 -28.23
C LEU A 207 -6.45 -12.76 -28.50
N PRO A 208 -5.52 -12.24 -27.67
CA PRO A 208 -4.08 -12.46 -27.84
C PRO A 208 -3.77 -13.95 -27.74
N GLU A 209 -3.06 -14.51 -28.72
CA GLU A 209 -2.55 -15.87 -28.65
C GLU A 209 -1.51 -15.93 -27.53
N LEU A 210 -1.76 -16.79 -26.54
CA LEU A 210 -0.75 -17.11 -25.53
C LEU A 210 0.44 -17.76 -26.28
N PRO A 211 1.69 -17.44 -25.90
CA PRO A 211 2.85 -18.05 -26.54
C PRO A 211 2.69 -19.57 -26.49
N ALA A 212 2.73 -20.22 -27.66
CA ALA A 212 2.71 -21.66 -27.76
C ALA A 212 3.85 -22.21 -26.90
N LEU A 213 3.51 -22.95 -25.83
CA LEU A 213 4.50 -23.64 -25.02
C LEU A 213 5.16 -24.68 -25.93
N ASP A 214 6.36 -24.34 -26.41
CA ASP A 214 7.16 -25.17 -27.30
C ASP A 214 7.63 -26.41 -26.51
N THR A 215 6.78 -27.45 -26.52
CA THR A 215 7.06 -28.75 -25.91
C THR A 215 7.88 -29.58 -26.88
N LYS A 216 9.16 -29.25 -27.03
CA LYS A 216 10.15 -30.12 -27.67
C LYS A 216 11.45 -30.15 -26.87
N ILE A 217 11.47 -31.01 -25.85
CA ILE A 217 12.71 -31.63 -25.38
C ILE A 217 12.59 -33.12 -25.67
N SER A 218 13.14 -33.54 -26.81
CA SER A 218 13.40 -34.95 -27.13
C SER A 218 14.80 -35.30 -26.66
N GLY A 219 14.90 -36.14 -25.63
CA GLY A 219 16.12 -36.82 -25.20
C GLY A 219 15.76 -38.22 -24.66
N PRO A 220 16.56 -39.27 -24.96
CA PRO A 220 16.13 -40.66 -24.78
C PRO A 220 16.30 -41.10 -23.32
N ALA A 221 15.26 -41.65 -22.71
CA ALA A 221 15.31 -42.20 -21.36
C ALA A 221 15.04 -43.71 -21.37
N ASN A 222 15.99 -44.43 -20.77
CA ASN A 222 15.99 -45.86 -20.49
C ASN A 222 14.74 -46.31 -19.72
N LYS A 223 14.26 -47.49 -20.09
CA LYS A 223 13.24 -48.28 -19.39
C LYS A 223 13.73 -48.67 -17.99
N VAL A 224 12.96 -48.32 -16.96
CA VAL A 224 12.79 -49.13 -15.76
C VAL A 224 11.29 -49.24 -15.49
N SER A 225 10.78 -50.45 -15.60
CA SER A 225 9.40 -50.83 -15.37
C SER A 225 9.14 -51.11 -13.89
N VAL A 226 8.14 -50.48 -13.30
CA VAL A 226 7.47 -50.94 -12.08
C VAL A 226 5.99 -51.05 -12.39
N THR A 227 5.49 -52.27 -12.27
CA THR A 227 4.12 -52.71 -12.55
C THR A 227 3.22 -52.35 -11.38
N VAL A 228 2.08 -51.72 -11.64
CA VAL A 228 0.94 -51.62 -10.72
C VAL A 228 -0.30 -52.01 -11.52
N GLU A 229 -0.91 -53.13 -11.16
CA GLU A 229 -2.16 -53.62 -11.73
C GLU A 229 -3.37 -53.08 -10.96
N ASN A 230 -4.17 -52.32 -11.70
CA ASN A 230 -5.64 -52.27 -11.77
C ASN A 230 -6.51 -52.74 -10.58
N GLU A 231 -7.41 -51.84 -10.15
CA GLU A 231 -8.78 -52.18 -9.75
C GLU A 231 -9.79 -51.41 -10.61
N PRO A 232 -10.92 -52.04 -10.98
CA PRO A 232 -12.14 -51.33 -11.27
C PRO A 232 -13.32 -51.78 -10.40
N GLY A 233 -14.21 -50.84 -10.08
CA GLY A 233 -15.65 -51.11 -10.12
C GLY A 233 -16.43 -51.14 -8.79
N THR A 234 -17.00 -49.98 -8.45
CA THR A 234 -18.43 -49.73 -8.15
C THR A 234 -19.33 -50.93 -7.76
N GLN A 235 -20.01 -50.87 -6.60
CA GLN A 235 -21.48 -50.63 -6.51
C GLN A 235 -22.07 -50.79 -5.09
N GLU A 236 -23.06 -49.91 -4.85
CA GLU A 236 -24.31 -50.06 -4.09
C GLU A 236 -24.34 -50.43 -2.59
N ILE A 237 -24.81 -49.45 -1.82
CA ILE A 237 -25.31 -49.59 -0.46
C ILE A 237 -26.83 -49.79 -0.54
N GLN A 238 -27.32 -50.94 -0.07
CA GLN A 238 -28.72 -51.13 0.32
C GLN A 238 -28.85 -51.36 1.83
N THR A 239 -29.93 -50.75 2.33
CA THR A 239 -30.46 -50.67 3.68
C THR A 239 -30.85 -52.02 4.29
N ALA A 240 -30.74 -52.18 5.61
CA ALA A 240 -31.87 -52.23 6.56
C ALA A 240 -31.56 -52.99 7.88
N LYS A 241 -31.97 -52.36 9.00
CA LYS A 241 -32.68 -52.90 10.18
C LYS A 241 -32.21 -54.24 10.80
N LYS A 242 -31.85 -54.18 12.10
CA LYS A 242 -32.73 -54.46 13.29
C LYS A 242 -31.98 -55.16 14.45
N GLN A 243 -32.16 -54.55 15.62
CA GLN A 243 -32.54 -55.15 16.91
C GLN A 243 -31.62 -56.12 17.69
N SER A 244 -31.37 -55.69 18.93
CA SER A 244 -31.67 -56.40 20.19
C SER A 244 -30.68 -57.45 20.70
N GLY A 245 -30.35 -57.32 22.00
CA GLY A 245 -29.96 -58.48 22.81
C GLY A 245 -28.94 -58.16 23.89
N TYR A 246 -29.44 -57.97 25.11
CA TYR A 246 -28.68 -57.76 26.35
C TYR A 246 -28.36 -59.13 27.02
N VAL A 247 -27.40 -59.12 27.95
CA VAL A 247 -27.21 -60.02 29.13
C VAL A 247 -26.02 -61.03 29.15
N ALA A 248 -25.22 -60.83 30.20
CA ALA A 248 -24.42 -61.74 31.04
C ALA A 248 -23.03 -62.24 30.58
N GLY A 249 -22.00 -61.62 31.17
CA GLY A 249 -20.71 -62.25 31.45
C GLY A 249 -20.61 -62.58 32.95
N ASN A 250 -20.34 -63.84 33.24
CA ASN A 250 -20.17 -64.40 34.58
C ASN A 250 -18.69 -64.36 35.01
N GLU A 251 -18.49 -64.29 36.31
CA GLU A 251 -17.25 -64.21 37.09
C GLU A 251 -16.20 -65.28 36.75
N ARG A 252 -14.90 -64.95 36.94
CA ARG A 252 -14.00 -65.76 37.79
C ARG A 252 -12.65 -65.10 38.11
N ASN A 253 -12.26 -65.35 39.36
CA ASN A 253 -11.10 -64.90 40.12
C ASN A 253 -9.73 -65.34 39.59
N GLY A 254 -8.70 -64.53 39.90
CA GLY A 254 -7.29 -64.96 39.90
C GLY A 254 -6.37 -63.92 40.52
N LYS A 255 -6.00 -64.12 41.79
CA LYS A 255 -5.05 -63.31 42.59
C LYS A 255 -3.60 -63.63 42.22
N THR A 256 -2.76 -62.59 42.14
CA THR A 256 -1.33 -62.69 42.53
C THR A 256 -0.84 -61.36 43.10
N LYS A 257 -0.31 -61.43 44.32
CA LYS A 257 0.30 -60.34 45.10
C LYS A 257 1.75 -60.14 44.67
N THR A 258 2.24 -58.88 44.59
CA THR A 258 3.58 -58.51 45.08
C THR A 258 3.75 -57.00 45.26
N SER A 259 4.46 -56.65 46.34
CA SER A 259 5.02 -55.36 46.79
C SER A 259 4.08 -54.16 47.00
N GLN A 260 3.54 -54.09 48.22
CA GLN A 260 3.10 -52.89 48.92
C GLN A 260 4.26 -51.89 49.06
N THR A 261 4.21 -50.80 48.29
CA THR A 261 4.56 -49.47 48.79
C THR A 261 3.25 -48.82 49.21
N SER A 262 3.03 -48.63 50.51
CA SER A 262 1.84 -47.93 51.01
C SER A 262 1.94 -46.45 50.62
N LEU A 263 1.31 -46.09 49.51
CA LEU A 263 0.91 -44.71 49.26
C LEU A 263 -0.13 -44.33 50.32
N ASP A 264 0.13 -43.23 51.00
CA ASP A 264 -0.79 -42.63 51.96
C ASP A 264 -1.94 -41.97 51.19
N TYR A 265 -3.10 -42.64 51.21
CA TYR A 265 -4.33 -42.18 50.56
C TYR A 265 -5.16 -41.23 51.43
N SER A 266 -4.71 -40.87 52.65
CA SER A 266 -5.43 -39.90 53.49
C SER A 266 -5.44 -38.48 52.91
N LYS A 267 -4.73 -38.24 51.79
CA LYS A 267 -4.78 -36.99 51.02
C LYS A 267 -5.86 -36.99 49.94
N PHE A 268 -6.56 -38.11 49.74
CA PHE A 268 -7.59 -38.26 48.71
C PHE A 268 -9.02 -38.38 49.26
N ASP A 269 -9.20 -38.39 50.58
CA ASP A 269 -10.53 -38.39 51.24
C ASP A 269 -11.30 -37.06 51.08
N HIS A 270 -10.74 -36.09 50.35
CA HIS A 270 -11.36 -34.81 49.98
C HIS A 270 -11.24 -34.50 48.47
N ILE A 271 -11.22 -35.51 47.60
CA ILE A 271 -11.60 -35.27 46.21
C ILE A 271 -13.13 -35.29 46.16
N GLU A 272 -13.74 -34.12 46.35
CA GLU A 272 -15.07 -33.87 45.80
C GLU A 272 -14.97 -34.01 44.27
N ASP A 273 -15.81 -34.86 43.69
CA ASP A 273 -16.05 -34.94 42.25
C ASP A 273 -16.46 -33.55 41.75
N SER A 274 -15.50 -32.78 41.24
CA SER A 274 -15.66 -31.44 40.69
C SER A 274 -16.12 -31.49 39.23
N ASP A 275 -16.98 -32.45 38.87
CA ASP A 275 -17.65 -32.50 37.56
C ASP A 275 -18.98 -31.73 37.57
N ASP A 276 -19.37 -31.15 38.71
CA ASP A 276 -20.34 -30.05 38.77
C ASP A 276 -19.67 -28.73 38.35
N GLU A 277 -19.23 -28.64 37.08
CA GLU A 277 -19.06 -27.34 36.45
C GLU A 277 -20.44 -26.66 36.48
N LYS A 278 -20.67 -25.81 37.49
CA LYS A 278 -21.80 -24.88 37.53
C LYS A 278 -21.86 -24.27 36.13
N ILE A 279 -22.94 -24.58 35.40
CA ILE A 279 -23.25 -23.94 34.13
C ILE A 279 -23.39 -22.45 34.45
N VAL A 280 -22.29 -21.71 34.33
CA VAL A 280 -22.28 -20.26 34.42
C VAL A 280 -23.05 -19.83 33.19
N LEU A 281 -24.34 -19.57 33.37
CA LEU A 281 -25.18 -18.92 32.37
C LEU A 281 -24.41 -17.70 31.88
N LYS A 282 -23.87 -17.79 30.65
CA LYS A 282 -23.18 -16.68 30.01
C LYS A 282 -24.18 -15.54 29.96
N GLN A 283 -24.00 -14.57 30.84
CA GLN A 283 -24.85 -13.39 30.92
C GLN A 283 -24.87 -12.78 29.51
N ALA A 284 -26.04 -12.78 28.87
CA ALA A 284 -26.17 -12.22 27.55
C ALA A 284 -25.80 -10.74 27.65
N VAL A 285 -24.73 -10.34 26.94
CA VAL A 285 -24.30 -8.94 26.93
C VAL A 285 -25.36 -8.14 26.20
N THR A 286 -26.09 -7.28 26.91
CA THR A 286 -26.99 -6.31 26.29
C THR A 286 -26.13 -5.34 25.47
N LEU A 287 -26.29 -5.35 24.14
CA LEU A 287 -25.52 -4.50 23.23
C LEU A 287 -26.21 -3.14 23.08
N PRO A 288 -25.55 -2.00 23.38
CA PRO A 288 -26.13 -0.66 23.28
C PRO A 288 -26.23 -0.14 21.83
N MET A 289 -26.47 -1.03 20.87
CA MET A 289 -26.45 -0.71 19.43
C MET A 289 -27.59 0.25 19.07
N GLY A 290 -27.25 1.38 18.44
CA GLY A 290 -28.23 2.37 17.99
C GLY A 290 -28.90 3.18 19.11
N LEU A 291 -28.49 3.01 20.37
CA LEU A 291 -28.92 3.89 21.45
C LEU A 291 -28.30 5.28 21.28
N PRO A 292 -29.03 6.37 21.64
CA PRO A 292 -28.43 7.70 21.70
C PRO A 292 -27.31 7.71 22.74
N ARG A 293 -26.26 8.51 22.51
CA ARG A 293 -25.04 8.50 23.32
C ARG A 293 -25.30 8.74 24.79
N GLU A 294 -26.28 9.59 25.10
CA GLU A 294 -26.67 9.95 26.46
C GLU A 294 -27.25 8.74 27.21
N ALA A 295 -27.86 7.79 26.49
CA ALA A 295 -28.44 6.58 27.05
C ALA A 295 -27.42 5.45 27.23
N VAL A 296 -26.31 5.45 26.51
CA VAL A 296 -25.24 4.45 26.70
C VAL A 296 -24.51 4.73 28.00
N SER A 297 -24.53 3.77 28.92
CA SER A 297 -23.80 3.85 30.19
C SER A 297 -22.31 3.49 30.01
N ARG A 298 -21.46 3.97 30.91
CA ARG A 298 -20.02 3.63 30.94
C ARG A 298 -19.81 2.12 31.01
N GLN A 299 -20.60 1.44 31.85
CA GLN A 299 -20.49 0.00 32.05
C GLN A 299 -20.82 -0.78 30.77
N GLU A 300 -21.86 -0.40 30.02
CA GLU A 300 -22.20 -1.04 28.75
C GLU A 300 -21.09 -0.85 27.71
N TYR A 301 -20.54 0.36 27.62
CA TYR A 301 -19.41 0.66 26.74
C TYR A 301 -18.19 -0.22 27.06
N ASP A 302 -17.79 -0.31 28.32
CA ASP A 302 -16.65 -1.12 28.76
C ASP A 302 -16.91 -2.61 28.52
N ASN A 303 -18.15 -3.08 28.72
CA ASN A 303 -18.54 -4.46 28.46
C ASN A 303 -18.40 -4.84 26.98
N VAL A 304 -18.74 -3.93 26.05
CA VAL A 304 -18.57 -4.16 24.61
C VAL A 304 -17.10 -4.38 24.27
N TRP A 305 -16.20 -3.48 24.72
CA TRP A 305 -14.77 -3.61 24.42
C TRP A 305 -14.14 -4.83 25.09
N ARG A 306 -14.53 -5.14 26.33
CA ARG A 306 -14.10 -6.34 27.04
C ARG A 306 -14.51 -7.61 26.28
N ALA A 307 -15.76 -7.69 25.84
CA ALA A 307 -16.26 -8.83 25.08
C ALA A 307 -15.53 -8.98 23.74
N LEU A 308 -15.27 -7.87 23.05
CA LEU A 308 -14.58 -7.86 21.76
C LEU A 308 -13.14 -8.38 21.88
N LEU A 309 -12.41 -7.94 22.90
CA LEU A 309 -11.01 -8.33 23.12
C LEU A 309 -10.84 -9.74 23.71
N GLN A 310 -11.93 -10.39 24.13
CA GLN A 310 -11.94 -11.79 24.53
C GLN A 310 -12.15 -12.76 23.35
N ASP A 311 -12.32 -12.27 22.12
CA ASP A 311 -12.48 -13.13 20.95
C ASP A 311 -11.21 -13.96 20.68
N LYS A 312 -11.39 -15.28 20.55
CA LYS A 312 -10.30 -16.25 20.38
C LYS A 312 -9.54 -16.11 19.05
N GLN A 313 -10.08 -15.38 18.08
CA GLN A 313 -9.41 -15.12 16.81
C GLN A 313 -8.30 -14.08 16.95
N LEU A 314 -8.35 -13.25 18.00
CA LEU A 314 -7.35 -12.23 18.23
C LEU A 314 -6.09 -12.84 18.86
N PRO A 315 -4.89 -12.48 18.36
CA PRO A 315 -3.67 -12.59 19.14
C PRO A 315 -3.78 -11.80 20.45
N PHE A 316 -2.85 -12.01 21.38
CA PHE A 316 -2.79 -11.21 22.61
C PHE A 316 -2.84 -9.70 22.30
N THR A 317 -3.85 -9.01 22.83
CA THR A 317 -4.09 -7.58 22.64
C THR A 317 -4.02 -6.85 23.99
N PRO A 318 -3.08 -5.90 24.19
CA PRO A 318 -3.11 -5.01 25.35
C PRO A 318 -4.41 -4.21 25.38
N ALA A 319 -4.96 -4.01 26.59
CA ALA A 319 -6.17 -3.21 26.76
C ALA A 319 -5.97 -1.79 26.22
N PRO A 320 -7.02 -1.18 25.62
CA PRO A 320 -7.00 0.23 25.26
C PRO A 320 -7.20 1.14 26.49
N ASP A 321 -6.88 2.43 26.38
CA ASP A 321 -7.27 3.41 27.41
C ASP A 321 -8.76 3.75 27.25
N LEU A 322 -9.59 2.95 27.91
CA LEU A 322 -11.04 3.11 27.86
C LEU A 322 -11.51 4.43 28.45
N ASP A 323 -10.78 5.05 29.40
CA ASP A 323 -11.19 6.34 29.99
C ASP A 323 -11.09 7.45 28.94
N GLU A 324 -9.99 7.48 28.20
CA GLU A 324 -9.77 8.42 27.11
C GLU A 324 -10.78 8.18 25.96
N MET A 325 -10.92 6.94 25.49
CA MET A 325 -11.88 6.60 24.43
C MET A 325 -13.32 6.97 24.80
N TRP A 326 -13.69 6.84 26.09
CA TRP A 326 -15.01 7.23 26.57
C TRP A 326 -15.23 8.72 26.61
N GLY A 327 -14.21 9.50 26.99
CA GLY A 327 -14.22 10.94 26.87
C GLY A 327 -14.52 11.36 25.43
N TYR A 328 -13.82 10.77 24.46
CA TYR A 328 -14.10 11.00 23.04
C TYR A 328 -15.48 10.53 22.63
N TYR A 329 -15.96 9.38 23.10
CA TYR A 329 -17.32 8.91 22.79
C TYR A 329 -18.40 9.87 23.28
N LYS A 330 -18.27 10.41 24.49
CA LYS A 330 -19.26 11.32 25.09
C LYS A 330 -19.24 12.71 24.50
N PHE A 331 -18.06 13.24 24.17
CA PHE A 331 -17.90 14.64 23.76
C PHE A 331 -17.49 14.83 22.29
N GLY A 332 -17.22 13.74 21.56
CA GLY A 332 -16.71 13.74 20.19
C GLY A 332 -17.78 13.78 19.09
N GLY A 333 -17.35 13.49 17.86
CA GLY A 333 -18.15 13.55 16.64
C GLY A 333 -18.95 12.27 16.34
N MET A 334 -19.43 12.10 15.12
CA MET A 334 -20.18 10.89 14.72
C MET A 334 -19.30 9.63 14.62
N ASP A 335 -17.99 9.82 14.48
CA ASP A 335 -17.02 8.76 14.24
C ASP A 335 -16.97 7.77 15.44
N GLU A 336 -17.17 8.27 16.66
CA GLU A 336 -17.13 7.48 17.90
C GLU A 336 -18.38 6.63 18.11
N GLN A 337 -19.55 7.16 17.73
CA GLN A 337 -20.78 6.36 17.73
C GLN A 337 -20.68 5.24 16.69
N ALA A 338 -20.16 5.55 15.50
CA ALA A 338 -19.94 4.55 14.45
C ALA A 338 -19.00 3.43 14.93
N LEU A 339 -17.93 3.77 15.66
CA LEU A 339 -17.01 2.78 16.23
C LEU A 339 -17.72 1.83 17.21
N LEU A 340 -18.53 2.35 18.14
CA LEU A 340 -19.29 1.53 19.09
C LEU A 340 -20.35 0.66 18.39
N ASP A 341 -21.11 1.23 17.46
CA ASP A 341 -22.14 0.50 16.72
C ASP A 341 -21.53 -0.63 15.89
N GLN A 342 -20.38 -0.39 15.25
CA GLN A 342 -19.66 -1.42 14.50
C GLN A 342 -19.15 -2.54 15.41
N ALA A 343 -18.74 -2.24 16.65
CA ALA A 343 -18.36 -3.24 17.64
C ALA A 343 -19.55 -4.10 18.10
N CYS A 344 -20.69 -3.46 18.38
CA CYS A 344 -21.92 -4.17 18.69
C CYS A 344 -22.35 -5.07 17.54
N GLU A 345 -22.24 -4.60 16.29
CA GLU A 345 -22.58 -5.40 15.12
C GLU A 345 -21.71 -6.66 14.99
N VAL A 346 -20.41 -6.57 15.27
CA VAL A 346 -19.50 -7.73 15.29
C VAL A 346 -19.90 -8.72 16.37
N LEU A 347 -20.11 -8.25 17.60
CA LEU A 347 -20.46 -9.10 18.74
C LEU A 347 -21.82 -9.79 18.55
N GLY A 348 -22.79 -9.06 18.01
CA GLY A 348 -24.11 -9.59 17.70
C GLY A 348 -24.17 -10.40 16.39
N LYS A 349 -23.04 -10.54 15.68
CA LYS A 349 -22.92 -11.25 14.39
C LYS A 349 -23.90 -10.73 13.34
N PHE A 350 -24.14 -9.42 13.34
CA PHE A 350 -24.97 -8.77 12.36
C PHE A 350 -24.25 -8.67 11.00
N PRO A 351 -24.96 -8.78 9.87
CA PRO A 351 -24.35 -8.64 8.56
C PRO A 351 -23.75 -7.25 8.38
N CYS A 352 -22.61 -7.17 7.69
CA CYS A 352 -22.00 -5.89 7.34
C CYS A 352 -22.94 -5.13 6.38
N ARG A 353 -23.29 -3.88 6.73
CA ARG A 353 -24.19 -3.05 5.91
C ARG A 353 -23.55 -2.56 4.61
N LEU A 354 -22.22 -2.46 4.61
CA LEU A 354 -21.43 -2.01 3.46
C LEU A 354 -20.76 -3.21 2.80
N ASP A 355 -20.49 -3.06 1.50
CA ASP A 355 -19.60 -3.99 0.80
C ASP A 355 -18.22 -4.02 1.49
N PRO A 356 -17.54 -5.18 1.63
CA PRO A 356 -16.25 -5.26 2.30
C PRO A 356 -15.17 -4.32 1.74
N LYS A 357 -15.13 -4.08 0.43
CA LYS A 357 -14.16 -3.16 -0.19
C LYS A 357 -14.47 -1.72 0.19
N GLU A 358 -15.76 -1.34 0.17
CA GLU A 358 -16.20 -0.01 0.57
C GLU A 358 -15.95 0.25 2.06
N TRP A 359 -16.28 -0.73 2.91
CA TRP A 359 -16.03 -0.65 4.36
C TRP A 359 -14.54 -0.40 4.63
N LYS A 360 -13.66 -1.22 4.06
CA LYS A 360 -12.20 -1.10 4.24
C LYS A 360 -11.66 0.25 3.76
N GLY A 361 -12.13 0.75 2.61
CA GLY A 361 -11.72 2.06 2.10
C GLY A 361 -12.08 3.20 3.06
N LYS A 362 -13.32 3.19 3.57
CA LYS A 362 -13.80 4.18 4.54
C LYS A 362 -13.05 4.09 5.87
N THR A 363 -12.89 2.89 6.42
CA THR A 363 -12.20 2.70 7.71
C THR A 363 -10.70 2.98 7.62
N TYR A 364 -10.06 2.74 6.48
CA TYR A 364 -8.66 3.12 6.29
C TYR A 364 -8.46 4.64 6.38
N SER A 365 -9.34 5.40 5.72
CA SER A 365 -9.28 6.87 5.77
C SER A 365 -9.52 7.40 7.20
N LEU A 366 -10.48 6.79 7.91
CA LEU A 366 -10.79 7.13 9.29
C LEU A 366 -9.65 6.78 10.26
N THR A 367 -9.07 5.58 10.16
CA THR A 367 -7.93 5.19 11.00
C THR A 367 -6.73 6.11 10.81
N ARG A 368 -6.43 6.53 9.57
CA ARG A 368 -5.40 7.54 9.30
C ARG A 368 -5.71 8.90 9.93
N LYS A 369 -6.97 9.34 9.88
CA LYS A 369 -7.40 10.57 10.56
C LYS A 369 -7.17 10.47 12.07
N LEU A 370 -7.63 9.40 12.71
CA LEU A 370 -7.45 9.16 14.15
C LEU A 370 -5.96 9.12 14.53
N GLU A 371 -5.12 8.48 13.71
CA GLU A 371 -3.67 8.48 13.91
C GLU A 371 -3.05 9.89 13.89
N MET A 372 -3.53 10.79 13.03
CA MET A 372 -3.06 12.18 12.97
C MET A 372 -3.54 13.00 14.17
N GLU A 373 -4.70 12.65 14.72
CA GLU A 373 -5.29 13.27 15.91
C GLU A 373 -4.70 12.72 17.22
N SER A 374 -3.68 11.84 17.17
CA SER A 374 -3.13 11.14 18.34
C SER A 374 -4.17 10.29 19.10
N ARG A 375 -5.10 9.69 18.35
CA ARG A 375 -6.16 8.81 18.85
C ARG A 375 -5.86 7.37 18.46
N GLU A 376 -4.67 6.91 18.86
CA GLU A 376 -4.16 5.59 18.45
C GLU A 376 -5.01 4.44 19.00
N ASP A 377 -5.68 4.66 20.14
CA ASP A 377 -6.60 3.72 20.79
C ASP A 377 -7.83 3.40 19.94
N GLU A 378 -8.53 4.41 19.45
CA GLU A 378 -9.66 4.21 18.54
C GLU A 378 -9.22 3.63 17.20
N ALA A 379 -8.06 4.06 16.68
CA ALA A 379 -7.50 3.52 15.45
C ALA A 379 -7.21 2.01 15.56
N ARG A 380 -6.68 1.54 16.71
CA ARG A 380 -6.47 0.10 16.93
C ARG A 380 -7.78 -0.65 17.08
N MET A 381 -8.79 -0.06 17.72
CA MET A 381 -10.09 -0.72 17.84
C MET A 381 -10.78 -0.88 16.48
N TRP A 382 -10.65 0.08 15.57
CA TRP A 382 -11.07 -0.11 14.17
C TRP A 382 -10.34 -1.26 13.48
N SER A 383 -9.04 -1.42 13.72
CA SER A 383 -8.27 -2.55 13.18
C SER A 383 -8.71 -3.89 13.77
N ILE A 384 -9.06 -3.94 15.07
CA ILE A 384 -9.67 -5.13 15.69
C ILE A 384 -11.01 -5.48 15.05
N LEU A 385 -11.87 -4.49 14.81
CA LEU A 385 -13.14 -4.71 14.10
C LEU A 385 -12.92 -5.22 12.68
N ALA A 386 -11.93 -4.67 11.97
CA ALA A 386 -11.54 -5.14 10.65
C ALA A 386 -11.11 -6.62 10.69
N ILE A 387 -10.26 -7.01 11.66
CA ILE A 387 -9.81 -8.40 11.82
C ILE A 387 -10.99 -9.35 12.07
N LEU A 388 -11.91 -8.99 12.96
CA LEU A 388 -13.02 -9.86 13.32
C LEU A 388 -14.07 -9.99 12.21
N ARG A 389 -14.24 -8.96 11.38
CA ARG A 389 -15.14 -9.00 10.21
C ARG A 389 -14.50 -9.62 8.98
N PHE A 390 -13.25 -9.24 8.73
CA PHE A 390 -12.50 -9.50 7.51
C PHE A 390 -11.08 -9.90 7.92
N PRO A 391 -10.83 -11.17 8.29
CA PRO A 391 -9.54 -11.63 8.80
C PRO A 391 -8.49 -11.73 7.68
N ASP A 392 -8.21 -10.62 7.01
CA ASP A 392 -7.18 -10.48 5.99
C ASP A 392 -5.84 -10.02 6.59
N ALA A 393 -4.81 -10.14 5.78
CA ALA A 393 -3.45 -9.90 6.21
C ALA A 393 -3.18 -8.41 6.52
N ASP A 394 -3.86 -7.48 5.84
CA ASP A 394 -3.71 -6.03 6.05
C ASP A 394 -4.28 -5.59 7.39
N ALA A 395 -5.42 -6.13 7.81
CA ALA A 395 -6.02 -5.83 9.11
C ALA A 395 -5.09 -6.24 10.27
N PHE A 396 -4.51 -7.44 10.22
CA PHE A 396 -3.52 -7.88 11.20
C PHE A 396 -2.25 -7.02 11.17
N TYR A 397 -1.75 -6.68 9.97
CA TYR A 397 -0.57 -5.82 9.80
C TYR A 397 -0.77 -4.44 10.40
N ASN A 398 -1.90 -3.77 10.09
CA ASN A 398 -2.21 -2.44 10.59
C ASN A 398 -2.30 -2.39 12.12
N GLN A 399 -2.90 -3.42 12.74
CA GLN A 399 -2.92 -3.54 14.19
C GLN A 399 -1.50 -3.65 14.78
N GLY A 400 -0.62 -4.43 14.15
CA GLY A 400 0.79 -4.50 14.54
C GLY A 400 1.50 -3.15 14.45
N VAL A 401 1.28 -2.40 13.37
CA VAL A 401 1.86 -1.05 13.17
C VAL A 401 1.43 -0.08 14.26
N LEU A 402 0.14 -0.03 14.60
CA LEU A 402 -0.38 0.84 15.65
C LEU A 402 0.22 0.51 17.02
N LEU A 403 0.28 -0.78 17.37
CA LEU A 403 0.91 -1.23 18.63
C LEU A 403 2.40 -0.87 18.69
N ASN A 404 3.15 -1.06 17.60
CA ASN A 404 4.56 -0.70 17.55
C ASN A 404 4.75 0.82 17.63
N LYS A 405 3.89 1.62 16.97
CA LYS A 405 3.90 3.09 17.07
C LYS A 405 3.67 3.57 18.49
N MET A 406 2.72 2.98 19.21
CA MET A 406 2.47 3.31 20.63
C MET A 406 3.66 2.93 21.51
N CYS A 407 4.29 1.78 21.26
CA CYS A 407 5.53 1.38 21.92
C CYS A 407 6.65 2.41 21.69
N ASP A 408 6.87 2.82 20.44
CA ASP A 408 7.91 3.78 20.06
C ASP A 408 7.65 5.17 20.68
N LYS A 409 6.40 5.65 20.67
CA LYS A 409 5.98 6.91 21.30
C LYS A 409 6.36 6.95 22.79
N VAL A 410 6.11 5.87 23.51
CA VAL A 410 6.45 5.75 24.94
C VAL A 410 7.96 5.59 25.15
N LYS A 411 8.62 4.76 24.35
CA LYS A 411 10.07 4.51 24.43
C LYS A 411 10.89 5.79 24.22
N PHE A 412 10.51 6.60 23.24
CA PHE A 412 11.22 7.84 22.88
C PHE A 412 10.68 9.09 23.58
N GLY A 413 9.55 8.99 24.29
CA GLY A 413 8.98 10.08 25.08
C GLY A 413 9.77 10.44 26.34
N GLY A 414 10.75 9.62 26.75
CA GLY A 414 11.66 9.91 27.85
C GLY A 414 11.09 9.71 29.26
N ALA A 415 9.82 9.33 29.38
CA ALA A 415 9.24 8.96 30.67
C ALA A 415 9.88 7.67 31.21
N SER A 416 10.13 7.61 32.52
CA SER A 416 10.62 6.39 33.19
C SER A 416 9.50 5.39 33.52
N THR A 417 8.29 5.90 33.68
CA THR A 417 7.07 5.13 33.95
C THR A 417 5.90 5.63 33.13
N VAL A 418 4.98 4.74 32.80
CA VAL A 418 3.79 5.03 32.00
C VAL A 418 2.57 4.30 32.59
N LYS A 419 1.38 4.88 32.43
CA LYS A 419 0.11 4.22 32.77
C LYS A 419 -0.12 3.06 31.81
N LEU A 420 -0.21 1.83 32.32
CA LEU A 420 -0.64 0.68 31.54
C LEU A 420 -2.17 0.59 31.61
N PRO A 421 -2.89 0.72 30.48
CA PRO A 421 -4.34 0.58 30.47
C PRO A 421 -4.79 -0.83 30.85
N ALA A 422 -6.00 -0.93 31.39
CA ALA A 422 -6.65 -2.18 31.75
C ALA A 422 -8.15 -2.12 31.44
N LEU A 423 -8.80 -3.27 31.26
CA LEU A 423 -10.24 -3.36 30.98
C LEU A 423 -11.12 -3.08 32.22
N GLU A 424 -10.49 -3.01 33.38
CA GLU A 424 -11.09 -2.56 34.63
C GLU A 424 -10.25 -1.39 35.14
N THR A 425 -10.87 -0.24 35.37
CA THR A 425 -10.17 0.99 35.82
C THR A 425 -9.37 0.75 37.10
N SER A 426 -9.85 -0.11 38.00
CA SER A 426 -9.15 -0.51 39.23
C SER A 426 -7.85 -1.28 39.01
N GLN A 427 -7.66 -1.86 37.81
CA GLN A 427 -6.47 -2.64 37.46
C GLN A 427 -5.43 -1.83 36.67
N ALA A 428 -5.76 -0.60 36.25
CA ALA A 428 -4.81 0.29 35.60
C ALA A 428 -3.69 0.65 36.59
N LYS A 429 -2.43 0.55 36.15
CA LYS A 429 -1.27 0.76 37.02
C LYS A 429 -0.13 1.46 36.29
N MET A 430 0.67 2.20 37.04
CA MET A 430 1.95 2.70 36.55
C MET A 430 2.94 1.54 36.43
N VAL A 431 3.56 1.39 35.26
CA VAL A 431 4.61 0.41 34.99
C VAL A 431 5.86 1.11 34.48
N SER A 432 7.01 0.43 34.50
CA SER A 432 8.19 0.95 33.82
C SER A 432 7.97 1.02 32.32
N THR A 433 8.63 1.98 31.66
CA THR A 433 8.63 2.11 30.20
C THR A 433 9.08 0.82 29.53
N GLU A 434 10.07 0.13 30.08
CA GLU A 434 10.53 -1.18 29.59
C GLU A 434 9.43 -2.25 29.64
N GLN A 435 8.70 -2.35 30.75
CA GLN A 435 7.60 -3.31 30.88
C GLN A 435 6.47 -3.02 29.88
N TYR A 436 6.12 -1.74 29.70
CA TYR A 436 5.13 -1.33 28.70
C TYR A 436 5.58 -1.70 27.28
N CYS A 437 6.80 -1.31 26.90
CA CYS A 437 7.36 -1.60 25.59
C CYS A 437 7.44 -3.11 25.32
N SER A 438 7.88 -3.91 26.29
CA SER A 438 7.91 -5.37 26.18
C SER A 438 6.53 -5.96 25.88
N LEU A 439 5.49 -5.51 26.59
CA LEU A 439 4.11 -5.98 26.41
C LEU A 439 3.56 -5.62 25.01
N PHE A 440 3.71 -4.37 24.60
CA PHE A 440 3.20 -3.88 23.32
C PHE A 440 3.98 -4.46 22.13
N SER A 441 5.30 -4.59 22.24
CA SER A 441 6.13 -5.24 21.22
C SER A 441 5.77 -6.71 21.04
N ARG A 442 5.54 -7.44 22.14
CA ARG A 442 5.07 -8.84 22.07
C ARG A 442 3.72 -8.97 21.36
N ALA A 443 2.81 -8.05 21.62
CA ALA A 443 1.52 -8.00 20.93
C ALA A 443 1.71 -7.72 19.43
N ALA A 444 2.46 -6.66 19.08
CA ALA A 444 2.75 -6.28 17.69
C ALA A 444 3.37 -7.45 16.88
N ILE A 445 4.38 -8.12 17.46
CA ILE A 445 5.02 -9.32 16.87
C ILE A 445 3.99 -10.41 16.57
N SER A 446 3.07 -10.66 17.50
CA SER A 446 2.03 -11.69 17.33
C SER A 446 1.07 -11.35 16.18
N TYR A 447 0.73 -10.07 16.02
CA TYR A 447 -0.09 -9.58 14.91
C TYR A 447 0.64 -9.68 13.56
N TYR A 448 1.90 -9.28 13.47
CA TYR A 448 2.67 -9.45 12.23
C TYR A 448 2.84 -10.91 11.82
N ARG A 449 3.12 -11.81 12.78
CA ARG A 449 3.16 -13.26 12.54
C ARG A 449 1.81 -13.77 12.02
N ARG A 450 0.69 -13.28 12.57
CA ARG A 450 -0.63 -13.65 12.10
C ARG A 450 -0.91 -13.12 10.68
N SER A 451 -0.50 -11.90 10.37
CA SER A 451 -0.56 -11.30 9.03
C SER A 451 0.19 -12.17 8.01
N LEU A 452 1.44 -12.55 8.30
CA LEU A 452 2.24 -13.43 7.43
C LEU A 452 1.68 -14.85 7.31
N LYS A 453 0.94 -15.32 8.32
CA LYS A 453 0.23 -16.60 8.24
C LYS A 453 -0.95 -16.53 7.26
N VAL A 454 -1.61 -15.37 7.17
CA VAL A 454 -2.74 -15.15 6.23
C VAL A 454 -2.22 -14.89 4.82
N ASP A 455 -1.21 -14.01 4.67
CA ASP A 455 -0.52 -13.76 3.41
C ASP A 455 1.01 -13.81 3.57
N PRO A 456 1.65 -14.94 3.20
CA PRO A 456 3.09 -15.08 3.24
C PRO A 456 3.86 -14.14 2.30
N LYS A 457 3.18 -13.41 1.41
CA LYS A 457 3.78 -12.43 0.49
C LYS A 457 3.64 -10.98 0.97
N GLN A 458 3.15 -10.74 2.17
CA GLN A 458 2.98 -9.40 2.69
C GLN A 458 4.32 -8.78 3.11
N ARG A 459 5.02 -8.14 2.15
CA ARG A 459 6.32 -7.49 2.35
C ARG A 459 6.37 -6.56 3.58
N PRO A 460 5.41 -5.64 3.79
CA PRO A 460 5.46 -4.73 4.94
C PRO A 460 5.48 -5.44 6.29
N ALA A 461 4.83 -6.61 6.40
CA ALA A 461 4.79 -7.38 7.63
C ALA A 461 6.15 -8.01 7.96
N TYR A 462 6.90 -8.52 6.98
CA TYR A 462 8.28 -8.98 7.22
C TYR A 462 9.18 -7.86 7.71
N ILE A 463 9.12 -6.69 7.06
CA ILE A 463 9.96 -5.54 7.42
C ILE A 463 9.70 -5.10 8.85
N ASN A 464 8.43 -4.91 9.20
CA ASN A 464 8.07 -4.43 10.54
C ASN A 464 8.29 -5.49 11.62
N LEU A 465 8.01 -6.77 11.33
CA LEU A 465 8.27 -7.86 12.27
C LEU A 465 9.76 -7.97 12.59
N ILE A 466 10.62 -8.00 11.57
CA ILE A 466 12.07 -8.04 11.74
C ILE A 466 12.54 -6.81 12.50
N GLY A 467 12.08 -5.61 12.11
CA GLY A 467 12.42 -4.38 12.82
C GLY A 467 11.99 -4.39 14.30
N SER A 468 10.81 -4.91 14.62
CA SER A 468 10.35 -5.06 16.00
C SER A 468 11.17 -6.08 16.79
N LEU A 469 11.61 -7.17 16.18
CA LEU A 469 12.50 -8.16 16.82
C LEU A 469 13.89 -7.54 17.09
N GLU A 470 14.48 -6.87 16.11
CA GLU A 470 15.81 -6.24 16.23
C GLU A 470 15.80 -5.11 17.27
N ARG A 471 14.74 -4.30 17.35
CA ARG A 471 14.66 -3.16 18.30
C ARG A 471 14.40 -3.55 19.76
N ASN A 472 13.76 -4.70 19.99
CA ASN A 472 13.34 -5.14 21.32
C ASN A 472 14.15 -6.32 21.85
N GLU A 473 14.93 -6.98 20.98
CA GLU A 473 15.83 -8.07 21.32
C GLU A 473 15.22 -9.14 22.26
N PRO A 474 13.99 -9.65 22.03
CA PRO A 474 13.45 -10.72 22.87
C PRO A 474 14.34 -11.98 22.80
N PRO A 475 14.22 -12.94 23.74
CA PRO A 475 14.98 -14.18 23.65
C PRO A 475 14.87 -14.84 22.26
N ASN A 476 16.01 -15.26 21.70
CA ASN A 476 16.14 -15.87 20.37
C ASN A 476 15.81 -14.96 19.16
N TRP A 477 15.71 -13.64 19.34
CA TRP A 477 15.36 -12.72 18.26
C TRP A 477 16.27 -12.83 17.02
N TYR A 478 17.55 -13.12 17.22
CA TYR A 478 18.53 -13.19 16.13
C TYR A 478 18.20 -14.33 15.17
N ASP A 479 17.96 -15.52 15.70
CA ASP A 479 17.61 -16.70 14.92
C ASP A 479 16.25 -16.50 14.25
N ASP A 480 15.25 -16.01 14.99
CA ASP A 480 13.92 -15.67 14.47
C ASP A 480 14.01 -14.70 13.27
N VAL A 481 14.87 -13.68 13.34
CA VAL A 481 15.08 -12.71 12.25
C VAL A 481 15.67 -13.37 11.01
N HIS A 482 16.64 -14.27 11.17
CA HIS A 482 17.25 -15.00 10.04
C HIS A 482 16.26 -15.95 9.39
N GLU A 483 15.48 -16.69 10.19
CA GLU A 483 14.43 -17.57 9.69
C GLU A 483 13.38 -16.79 8.89
N LEU A 484 12.92 -15.66 9.42
CA LEU A 484 11.98 -14.77 8.74
C LEU A 484 12.55 -14.21 7.44
N ALA A 485 13.82 -13.81 7.43
CA ALA A 485 14.46 -13.30 6.23
C ALA A 485 14.63 -14.40 5.15
N ILE A 486 14.94 -15.64 5.54
CA ILE A 486 14.94 -16.79 4.63
C ILE A 486 13.53 -17.07 4.09
N ALA A 487 12.50 -17.00 4.95
CA ALA A 487 11.12 -17.16 4.52
C ALA A 487 10.69 -16.06 3.53
N ALA A 488 11.10 -14.81 3.74
CA ALA A 488 10.84 -13.70 2.83
C ALA A 488 11.47 -13.93 1.44
N VAL A 489 12.72 -14.41 1.39
CA VAL A 489 13.39 -14.78 0.13
C VAL A 489 12.63 -15.91 -0.58
N LYS A 490 12.23 -16.95 0.15
CA LYS A 490 11.44 -18.07 -0.40
C LYS A 490 10.11 -17.59 -1.01
N ASN A 491 9.50 -16.56 -0.44
CA ASN A 491 8.26 -15.96 -0.92
C ASN A 491 8.47 -14.89 -2.02
N GLY A 492 9.71 -14.70 -2.51
CA GLY A 492 10.03 -13.75 -3.57
C GLY A 492 9.99 -12.28 -3.14
N ILE A 493 10.07 -12.01 -1.84
CA ILE A 493 10.02 -10.64 -1.30
C ILE A 493 11.36 -9.93 -1.42
N TRP A 494 12.45 -10.66 -1.16
CA TRP A 494 13.82 -10.17 -1.20
C TRP A 494 14.71 -11.13 -1.98
N TYR A 495 15.83 -10.62 -2.47
CA TYR A 495 16.80 -11.41 -3.22
C TYR A 495 17.66 -12.31 -2.33
N THR A 496 18.09 -11.78 -1.17
CA THR A 496 18.83 -12.53 -0.15
C THR A 496 18.34 -12.16 1.24
N LYS A 497 18.67 -13.00 2.23
CA LYS A 497 18.28 -12.74 3.62
C LYS A 497 18.92 -11.47 4.23
N TRP A 498 19.98 -10.95 3.61
CA TRP A 498 20.72 -9.78 4.09
C TRP A 498 20.21 -8.47 3.47
N GLN A 499 19.74 -8.51 2.22
CA GLN A 499 19.24 -7.33 1.52
C GLN A 499 17.72 -7.20 1.73
N ARG A 500 17.33 -6.38 2.70
CA ARG A 500 15.93 -6.28 3.18
C ARG A 500 15.26 -4.91 2.93
N PRO A 501 15.38 -4.29 1.74
CA PRO A 501 14.83 -2.95 1.54
C PRO A 501 13.29 -2.99 1.43
N PRO A 502 12.61 -1.91 1.83
CA PRO A 502 11.16 -1.76 1.62
C PRO A 502 10.79 -1.62 0.14
N HIS A 503 11.65 -0.95 -0.63
CA HIS A 503 11.52 -0.72 -2.07
C HIS A 503 12.67 -1.43 -2.78
N PHE A 504 12.34 -2.33 -3.70
CA PHE A 504 13.31 -3.22 -4.33
C PHE A 504 13.15 -3.19 -5.85
N VAL A 505 14.25 -2.98 -6.56
CA VAL A 505 14.34 -3.05 -8.03
C VAL A 505 15.15 -4.30 -8.39
N PRO A 506 14.51 -5.39 -8.86
CA PRO A 506 15.17 -6.69 -9.02
C PRO A 506 16.35 -6.74 -9.99
N THR A 507 16.41 -5.79 -10.92
CA THR A 507 17.45 -5.75 -11.97
C THR A 507 18.77 -5.15 -11.50
N LEU A 508 18.81 -4.52 -10.31
CA LEU A 508 20.04 -3.92 -9.80
C LEU A 508 20.96 -4.99 -9.20
N PRO A 509 22.27 -4.93 -9.48
CA PRO A 509 23.23 -5.85 -8.88
C PRO A 509 23.28 -5.66 -7.36
N ALA A 510 23.05 -6.75 -6.62
CA ALA A 510 23.08 -6.75 -5.16
C ALA A 510 24.48 -7.10 -4.63
N LYS A 511 25.18 -6.11 -4.07
CA LYS A 511 26.44 -6.32 -3.35
C LYS A 511 26.45 -5.47 -2.06
N PRO A 512 27.01 -5.97 -0.95
CA PRO A 512 27.14 -5.17 0.28
C PRO A 512 28.20 -4.08 0.17
N PHE A 513 29.19 -4.27 -0.70
CA PHE A 513 30.30 -3.34 -0.95
C PHE A 513 30.46 -3.12 -2.45
N HIS A 514 30.76 -1.88 -2.82
CA HIS A 514 30.93 -1.43 -4.19
C HIS A 514 32.32 -0.79 -4.38
N ASN A 515 32.85 -0.82 -5.61
CA ASN A 515 34.11 -0.16 -5.95
C ASN A 515 33.83 1.33 -6.21
N SER A 516 34.56 2.24 -5.56
CA SER A 516 34.37 3.69 -5.74
C SER A 516 34.64 4.14 -7.18
N GLN A 517 35.46 3.41 -7.94
CA GLN A 517 35.73 3.72 -9.35
C GLN A 517 34.50 3.55 -10.26
N ASP A 518 33.49 2.80 -9.81
CA ASP A 518 32.24 2.62 -10.56
C ASP A 518 31.30 3.85 -10.41
N PHE A 519 31.63 4.80 -9.52
CA PHE A 519 30.78 5.95 -9.17
C PHE A 519 31.56 7.26 -9.33
N PRO A 520 31.38 8.00 -10.44
CA PRO A 520 32.06 9.28 -10.66
C PRO A 520 31.91 10.28 -9.51
N LEU A 521 30.76 10.26 -8.82
CA LEU A 521 30.50 11.09 -7.64
C LEU A 521 31.51 10.84 -6.51
N SER A 522 31.96 9.60 -6.31
CA SER A 522 32.94 9.28 -5.26
C SER A 522 34.25 10.04 -5.46
N ARG A 523 34.75 10.10 -6.70
CA ARG A 523 35.96 10.87 -7.02
C ARG A 523 35.78 12.36 -6.73
N ALA A 524 34.64 12.93 -7.13
CA ALA A 524 34.35 14.35 -6.88
C ALA A 524 34.28 14.67 -5.37
N LEU A 525 33.69 13.78 -4.57
CA LEU A 525 33.64 13.94 -3.11
C LEU A 525 35.04 13.84 -2.47
N GLU A 526 35.89 12.93 -2.96
CA GLU A 526 37.28 12.78 -2.48
C GLU A 526 38.14 14.00 -2.82
N GLU A 527 38.07 14.50 -4.05
CA GLU A 527 38.81 15.69 -4.52
C GLU A 527 38.42 16.96 -3.75
N ASN A 528 37.17 17.04 -3.29
CA ASN A 528 36.63 18.21 -2.59
C ASN A 528 36.49 18.01 -1.06
N PHE A 529 37.03 16.92 -0.50
CA PHE A 529 36.86 16.58 0.92
C PHE A 529 37.28 17.71 1.88
N SER A 530 38.38 18.40 1.58
CA SER A 530 38.87 19.52 2.40
C SER A 530 37.86 20.68 2.46
N VAL A 531 37.20 20.99 1.34
CA VAL A 531 36.15 22.01 1.25
C VAL A 531 34.92 21.58 2.04
N ILE A 532 34.46 20.34 1.83
CA ILE A 532 33.30 19.76 2.53
C ILE A 532 33.51 19.82 4.05
N LYS A 533 34.70 19.42 4.51
CA LYS A 533 35.07 19.45 5.93
C LYS A 533 35.07 20.89 6.49
N ALA A 534 35.68 21.83 5.76
CA ALA A 534 35.77 23.23 6.20
C ALA A 534 34.39 23.88 6.34
N GLU A 535 33.46 23.65 5.40
CA GLU A 535 32.09 24.15 5.50
C GLU A 535 31.34 23.56 6.71
N TYR A 536 31.49 22.25 6.96
CA TYR A 536 30.86 21.61 8.10
C TYR A 536 31.44 22.10 9.45
N GLU A 537 32.75 22.31 9.54
CA GLU A 537 33.39 22.86 10.75
C GLU A 537 32.94 24.30 11.01
N ALA A 538 32.86 25.14 9.97
CA ALA A 538 32.33 26.49 10.06
C ALA A 538 30.87 26.49 10.52
N TYR A 539 30.04 25.60 9.99
CA TYR A 539 28.67 25.40 10.43
C TYR A 539 28.58 25.01 11.92
N ARG A 540 29.42 24.06 12.37
CA ARG A 540 29.47 23.67 13.79
C ARG A 540 29.93 24.80 14.69
N GLN A 541 30.93 25.58 14.28
CA GLN A 541 31.41 26.72 15.04
C GLN A 541 30.32 27.80 15.15
N LYS A 542 29.61 28.06 14.05
CA LYS A 542 28.45 28.96 14.02
C LYS A 542 27.38 28.52 15.03
N LEU A 543 27.05 27.22 15.08
CA LEU A 543 26.10 26.67 16.05
C LEU A 543 26.58 26.72 17.51
N ALA A 544 27.88 26.59 17.75
CA ALA A 544 28.44 26.69 19.11
C ALA A 544 28.35 28.12 19.68
N ASN A 545 28.41 29.13 18.80
CA ASN A 545 28.37 30.55 19.16
C ASN A 545 26.95 31.13 19.24
N ARG A 546 25.91 30.28 19.27
CA ARG A 546 24.48 30.67 19.21
C ARG A 546 23.96 31.44 20.44
N LYS A 547 24.80 31.79 21.41
CA LYS A 547 24.37 32.49 22.63
C LYS A 547 23.96 33.96 22.40
N ASP A 548 24.33 34.54 21.25
CA ASP A 548 24.21 35.98 20.97
C ASP A 548 23.33 36.31 19.75
N TRP A 549 22.39 35.45 19.36
CA TRP A 549 21.59 35.66 18.14
C TRP A 549 20.30 36.45 18.35
N ASP A 550 20.05 37.35 17.40
CA ASP A 550 18.78 38.01 17.10
C ASP A 550 17.75 36.98 16.56
N ASP A 551 16.47 37.19 16.84
CA ASP A 551 15.32 36.42 16.37
C ASP A 551 15.24 36.29 14.83
N SER A 552 16.05 37.06 14.10
CA SER A 552 16.16 37.00 12.63
C SER A 552 17.00 35.83 12.07
N ASP A 553 17.84 35.14 12.86
CA ASP A 553 18.65 34.01 12.36
C ASP A 553 17.85 32.69 12.29
N THR A 554 17.53 32.29 11.06
CA THR A 554 16.76 31.09 10.72
C THR A 554 17.61 29.83 10.50
N THR A 555 18.90 29.87 10.85
CA THR A 555 19.81 28.72 10.71
C THR A 555 19.25 27.49 11.44
N PRO A 556 19.00 26.38 10.72
CA PRO A 556 18.59 25.15 11.36
C PRO A 556 19.71 24.64 12.27
N GLY A 557 19.37 24.14 13.47
CA GLY A 557 20.33 23.44 14.32
C GLY A 557 20.66 22.05 13.78
N LEU A 558 21.64 21.38 14.42
CA LEU A 558 21.86 19.94 14.21
C LEU A 558 20.60 19.16 14.60
N GLY A 559 19.91 18.59 13.62
CA GLY A 559 18.75 17.75 13.84
C GLY A 559 19.17 16.41 14.46
N ASP A 560 18.52 16.01 15.55
CA ASP A 560 18.64 14.63 16.01
C ASP A 560 17.96 13.71 14.99
N VAL A 561 18.69 12.69 14.56
CA VAL A 561 18.14 11.63 13.70
C VAL A 561 16.95 11.00 14.43
N GLY A 562 15.81 10.93 13.74
CA GLY A 562 14.56 10.45 14.34
C GLY A 562 13.62 11.53 14.87
N ASN A 563 14.06 12.77 15.08
CA ASN A 563 13.21 13.81 15.66
C ASN A 563 12.52 14.71 14.63
N ARG A 564 12.81 14.51 13.33
CA ARG A 564 12.20 15.29 12.25
C ARG A 564 10.76 14.79 11.99
N PRO A 565 9.80 15.69 11.73
CA PRO A 565 8.46 15.29 11.28
C PRO A 565 8.56 14.34 10.08
N GLY A 566 7.95 13.15 10.19
CA GLY A 566 8.01 12.09 9.17
C GLY A 566 9.21 11.14 9.26
N ALA A 567 10.23 11.44 10.09
CA ALA A 567 11.42 10.61 10.28
C ALA A 567 11.47 9.90 11.65
N LEU A 568 10.37 9.89 12.42
CA LEU A 568 10.28 9.25 13.75
C LEU A 568 10.77 7.78 13.77
N HIS A 569 10.68 7.09 12.64
CA HIS A 569 11.18 5.72 12.48
C HIS A 569 12.71 5.61 12.61
N ASP A 570 13.46 6.68 12.30
CA ASP A 570 14.92 6.69 12.41
C ASP A 570 15.40 6.76 13.86
N GLY A 571 14.54 7.22 14.78
CA GLY A 571 14.86 7.28 16.22
C GLY A 571 15.15 5.90 16.81
N GLY A 572 14.57 4.85 16.21
CA GLY A 572 14.77 3.46 16.59
C GLY A 572 16.00 2.78 16.01
N LEU A 573 16.81 3.47 15.19
CA LEU A 573 18.02 2.89 14.59
C LEU A 573 19.21 2.85 15.55
N ARG A 574 19.19 3.67 16.61
CA ARG A 574 20.26 3.70 17.63
C ARG A 574 19.80 3.06 18.94
N LYS A 575 20.64 2.18 19.50
CA LYS A 575 20.43 1.62 20.85
C LYS A 575 20.79 2.61 21.96
N SER A 576 21.84 3.40 21.73
CA SER A 576 22.37 4.38 22.67
C SER A 576 23.17 5.46 21.94
N GLY A 577 23.50 6.55 22.65
CA GLY A 577 24.32 7.64 22.13
C GLY A 577 23.50 8.71 21.39
N LYS A 578 24.21 9.73 20.88
CA LYS A 578 23.62 10.83 20.13
C LYS A 578 23.99 10.69 18.66
N TRP A 579 22.98 10.70 17.79
CA TRP A 579 23.16 10.74 16.34
C TRP A 579 22.46 11.99 15.80
N GLN A 580 23.24 12.86 15.18
CA GLN A 580 22.78 14.10 14.57
C GLN A 580 23.18 14.12 13.10
N GLU A 581 22.41 14.83 12.29
CA GLU A 581 22.63 14.97 10.85
C GLU A 581 22.36 16.39 10.35
N VAL A 582 22.89 16.69 9.16
CA VAL A 582 22.61 17.92 8.40
C VAL A 582 22.21 17.48 6.99
N PRO A 583 20.91 17.35 6.71
CA PRO A 583 20.43 16.86 5.42
C PRO A 583 20.52 17.98 4.38
N LEU A 584 21.46 17.88 3.44
CA LEU A 584 21.56 18.85 2.34
C LEU A 584 20.53 18.58 1.24
N PHE A 585 20.15 17.32 1.08
CA PHE A 585 19.16 16.83 0.12
C PHE A 585 18.21 15.85 0.79
N THR A 586 16.94 15.84 0.37
CA THR A 586 15.95 14.84 0.78
C THR A 586 15.02 14.59 -0.40
N ASN A 587 14.86 13.33 -0.82
CA ASN A 587 14.08 12.95 -2.00
C ASN A 587 14.47 13.79 -3.24
N CYS A 588 15.77 13.88 -3.51
CA CYS A 588 16.35 14.69 -4.60
C CYS A 588 16.00 16.20 -4.54
N THR A 589 15.51 16.69 -3.41
CA THR A 589 15.18 18.10 -3.19
C THR A 589 16.20 18.75 -2.27
N ILE A 590 16.82 19.83 -2.74
CA ILE A 590 17.76 20.62 -1.95
C ILE A 590 17.06 21.26 -0.74
N GLN A 591 17.63 21.08 0.44
CA GLN A 591 17.12 21.68 1.68
C GLN A 591 17.72 23.07 1.82
N ARG A 592 17.02 24.08 1.26
CA ARG A 592 17.53 25.45 1.09
C ARG A 592 17.92 26.12 2.40
N GLU A 593 17.25 25.74 3.48
CA GLU A 593 17.54 26.21 4.84
C GLU A 593 18.96 25.83 5.31
N TYR A 594 19.56 24.78 4.77
CA TYR A 594 20.95 24.39 5.04
C TYR A 594 21.92 24.90 3.96
N THR A 595 21.51 24.88 2.70
CA THR A 595 22.42 25.13 1.56
C THR A 595 22.55 26.59 1.17
N GLY A 596 21.53 27.43 1.41
CA GLY A 596 21.46 28.81 0.93
C GLY A 596 22.42 29.79 1.60
N ALA A 597 23.00 29.45 2.75
CA ALA A 597 23.87 30.37 3.50
C ALA A 597 25.12 29.73 4.13
N GLN A 598 25.27 28.40 4.13
CA GLN A 598 26.19 27.73 5.08
C GLN A 598 27.00 26.57 4.48
N CYS A 599 26.46 25.92 3.45
CA CYS A 599 27.14 24.84 2.72
C CYS A 599 27.04 25.09 1.20
N CYS A 600 27.42 26.30 0.78
CA CYS A 600 27.17 26.77 -0.59
C CYS A 600 28.09 26.10 -1.62
N GLU A 601 29.33 25.77 -1.26
CA GLU A 601 30.25 25.06 -2.15
C GLU A 601 29.94 23.56 -2.18
N ILE A 602 29.57 22.92 -1.06
CA ILE A 602 29.13 21.51 -1.07
C ILE A 602 27.97 21.31 -2.05
N SER A 603 27.02 22.24 -2.06
CA SER A 603 25.83 22.19 -2.91
C SER A 603 26.14 22.38 -4.41
N ARG A 604 27.34 22.85 -4.76
CA ARG A 604 27.80 23.09 -6.14
C ARG A 604 28.63 21.95 -6.72
N ILE A 605 29.14 21.04 -5.88
CA ILE A 605 29.94 19.88 -6.32
C ILE A 605 29.06 18.87 -7.08
N GLU A 606 27.79 18.69 -6.71
CA GLU A 606 26.89 17.69 -7.30
C GLU A 606 26.46 17.98 -8.75
N PRO A 607 26.02 19.20 -9.13
CA PRO A 607 25.60 19.51 -10.50
C PRO A 607 26.71 19.38 -11.56
N GLN A 608 27.98 19.33 -11.14
CA GLN A 608 29.13 19.18 -12.05
C GLN A 608 29.41 17.70 -12.38
N ALA A 609 29.08 16.77 -11.47
CA ALA A 609 29.28 15.33 -11.68
C ALA A 609 28.23 14.71 -12.63
N GLU A 610 26.99 15.24 -12.64
CA GLU A 610 25.95 14.82 -13.60
C GLU A 610 26.25 15.27 -15.03
N LYS A 611 26.88 16.43 -15.21
CA LYS A 611 27.23 16.95 -16.55
C LYS A 611 28.34 16.19 -17.26
N THR A 612 29.08 15.34 -16.55
CA THR A 612 30.21 14.56 -17.10
C THR A 612 29.89 13.07 -17.27
N SER A 613 28.69 12.63 -16.87
CA SER A 613 28.26 11.22 -16.90
C SER A 613 27.08 10.93 -17.85
N LEU A 614 26.50 11.97 -18.46
CA LEU A 614 25.61 11.91 -19.63
C LEU A 614 26.36 12.41 -20.86
#